data_AF-A0A9P6IN00-F1
#
_entry.id   AF-A0A9P6IN00-F1
#
_cell.length_a   1.000
_cell.length_b   1.000
_cell.length_c   1.000
_cell.angle_alpha   90.00
_cell.angle_beta   90.00
_cell.angle_gamma   90.00
#
_symmetry.space_group_name_H-M   'P 1'
#
loop_
_entity.id
_entity.type
_entity.pdbx_description
1 polymer ?
#
loop_
_entity_poly.entity_id
_entity_poly.type
_entity_poly.pdbx_seq_one_letter_code
_entity_poly.pdbx_strand_id
1 'polypeptide(L)'
;MSSTIAPPASFGLVSGTAFASASPEALSGILDSLDLSSLEQEHTRLQRAIKQLEQSNKEMTEFIQLEQQEQKETYEQQQHDSGGSIEYTPLDPDPDFVLAIEENKVVIAKYEKACADLTKAIQRKRGSTSNKLGESSGQEESPQNHGGTIEGETTQDGVFL
;
A
#
# COMPACT_ATOMS: atom_id res chain seq x y z
N MET A 1 21.89 -33.38 -10.64
CA MET A 1 22.40 -32.13 -10.03
C MET A 1 21.31 -31.09 -10.18
N SER A 2 20.46 -30.93 -9.16
CA SER A 2 19.32 -30.00 -9.21
C SER A 2 19.73 -28.74 -8.45
N SER A 3 20.06 -27.68 -9.18
CA SER A 3 20.38 -26.38 -8.58
C SER A 3 19.11 -25.76 -8.03
N THR A 4 18.92 -25.87 -6.72
CA THR A 4 18.00 -25.00 -5.97
C THR A 4 18.63 -23.61 -5.94
N ILE A 5 18.30 -22.78 -6.92
CA ILE A 5 18.57 -21.34 -6.85
C ILE A 5 17.61 -20.80 -5.80
N ALA A 6 18.09 -20.69 -4.56
CA ALA A 6 17.45 -19.86 -3.57
C ALA A 6 17.48 -18.41 -4.08
N PRO A 7 16.35 -17.68 -4.08
CA PRO A 7 16.39 -16.27 -4.42
C PRO A 7 17.26 -15.51 -3.41
N PRO A 8 18.01 -14.49 -3.86
CA PRO A 8 18.91 -13.73 -3.01
C PRO A 8 18.13 -13.05 -1.88
N ALA A 9 18.64 -13.20 -0.66
CA ALA A 9 18.10 -12.70 0.60
C ALA A 9 18.20 -11.17 0.77
N SER A 10 17.70 -10.41 -0.22
CA SER A 10 17.77 -8.93 -0.24
C SER A 10 16.44 -8.25 -0.56
N PHE A 11 15.32 -8.95 -0.40
CA PHE A 11 14.01 -8.33 -0.20
C PHE A 11 13.50 -8.82 1.14
N GLY A 12 14.04 -8.24 2.21
CA GLY A 12 13.32 -8.20 3.47
C GLY A 12 12.01 -7.48 3.17
N LEU A 13 10.97 -8.26 2.83
CA LEU A 13 9.58 -7.84 2.86
C LEU A 13 9.44 -7.05 4.15
N VAL A 14 9.39 -5.73 4.05
CA VAL A 14 8.91 -4.91 5.14
C VAL A 14 7.48 -5.40 5.30
N SER A 15 7.29 -6.31 6.26
CA SER A 15 6.01 -6.92 6.53
C SER A 15 5.02 -5.78 6.77
N GLY A 16 3.74 -5.90 6.38
CA GLY A 16 2.76 -4.84 6.65
C GLY A 16 2.69 -4.46 8.14
N THR A 17 3.14 -5.36 9.02
CA THR A 17 3.37 -5.12 10.44
C THR A 17 4.52 -4.14 10.74
N ALA A 18 5.60 -4.13 9.96
CA ALA A 18 6.72 -3.20 10.08
C ALA A 18 6.36 -1.79 9.61
N PHE A 19 5.52 -1.63 8.57
CA PHE A 19 5.00 -0.32 8.18
C PHE A 19 4.02 0.25 9.22
N ALA A 20 3.16 -0.58 9.80
CA ALA A 20 2.20 -0.13 10.81
C ALA A 20 2.82 0.16 12.20
N SER A 21 4.04 -0.32 12.46
CA SER A 21 4.75 -0.15 13.74
C SER A 21 5.98 0.75 13.67
N ALA A 22 6.43 1.14 12.47
CA ALA A 22 7.54 2.07 12.30
C ALA A 22 7.21 3.46 12.85
N SER A 23 8.21 4.14 13.42
CA SER A 23 8.07 5.56 13.72
C SER A 23 7.84 6.35 12.42
N PRO A 24 7.16 7.51 12.46
CA PRO A 24 6.91 8.31 11.26
C PRO A 24 8.19 8.65 10.47
N GLU A 25 9.30 8.87 11.17
CA GLU A 25 10.61 9.17 10.59
C GLU A 25 11.22 7.95 9.89
N ALA A 26 11.16 6.77 10.53
CA ALA A 26 11.63 5.53 9.92
C ALA A 26 10.79 5.15 8.71
N LEU A 27 9.47 5.35 8.78
CA LEU A 27 8.54 5.08 7.69
C LEU A 27 8.82 5.97 6.47
N SER A 28 9.08 7.27 6.67
CA SER A 28 9.46 8.16 5.57
C SER A 28 10.77 7.71 4.89
N GLY A 29 11.79 7.36 5.67
CA GLY A 29 13.06 6.87 5.12
C GLY A 29 12.91 5.59 4.30
N ILE A 30 12.07 4.65 4.77
CA ILE A 30 11.74 3.43 4.03
C ILE A 30 11.00 3.78 2.72
N LEU A 31 9.96 4.62 2.78
CA LEU A 31 9.15 4.98 1.61
C LEU A 31 9.96 5.67 0.50
N ASP A 32 10.92 6.52 0.86
CA ASP A 32 11.76 7.20 -0.13
C ASP A 32 12.77 6.24 -0.81
N SER A 33 13.21 5.20 -0.09
CA SER A 33 14.15 4.20 -0.58
C SER A 33 13.54 3.17 -1.54
N LEU A 34 12.23 2.89 -1.42
CA LEU A 34 11.55 1.87 -2.22
C LEU A 34 11.23 2.35 -3.64
N ASP A 35 11.36 1.50 -4.64
CA ASP A 35 10.95 1.82 -6.01
C ASP A 35 9.43 1.85 -6.16
N LEU A 36 8.94 2.40 -7.28
CA LEU A 36 7.51 2.59 -7.51
C LEU A 36 6.73 1.26 -7.45
N SER A 37 7.30 0.18 -7.99
CA SER A 37 6.63 -1.12 -8.02
C SER A 37 6.48 -1.71 -6.61
N SER A 38 7.50 -1.58 -5.76
CA SER A 38 7.44 -2.00 -4.35
C SER A 38 6.40 -1.21 -3.56
N LEU A 39 6.30 0.11 -3.78
CA LEU A 39 5.29 0.95 -3.12
C LEU A 39 3.86 0.55 -3.49
N GLU A 40 3.61 0.28 -4.78
CA GLU A 40 2.29 -0.15 -5.28
C GLU A 40 1.92 -1.57 -4.80
N GLN A 41 2.92 -2.45 -4.74
CA GLN A 41 2.76 -3.80 -4.21
C GLN A 41 2.38 -3.77 -2.72
N GLU A 42 3.09 -2.99 -1.91
CA GLU A 42 2.79 -2.90 -0.47
C GLU A 42 1.44 -2.22 -0.22
N HIS A 43 1.10 -1.19 -1.00
CA HIS A 43 -0.22 -0.57 -0.94
C HIS A 43 -1.34 -1.58 -1.20
N THR A 44 -1.20 -2.40 -2.25
CA THR A 44 -2.18 -3.44 -2.58
C THR A 44 -2.27 -4.51 -1.48
N ARG A 45 -1.13 -4.88 -0.89
CA ARG A 45 -1.06 -5.85 0.21
C ARG A 45 -1.80 -5.34 1.45
N LEU A 46 -1.55 -4.09 1.86
CA LEU A 46 -2.24 -3.49 3.00
C LEU A 46 -3.75 -3.34 2.75
N GLN A 47 -4.15 -2.95 1.54
CA GLN A 47 -5.58 -2.92 1.17
C GLN A 47 -6.25 -4.29 1.28
N ARG A 48 -5.56 -5.37 0.89
CA ARG A 48 -6.08 -6.74 1.07
C ARG A 48 -6.20 -7.09 2.55
N ALA A 49 -5.19 -6.74 3.36
CA ALA A 49 -5.21 -7.01 4.79
C ALA A 49 -6.35 -6.28 5.51
N ILE A 50 -6.62 -5.01 5.15
CA ILE A 50 -7.77 -4.25 5.66
C ILE A 50 -9.07 -4.99 5.36
N LYS A 51 -9.31 -5.38 4.09
CA LYS A 51 -10.53 -6.10 3.70
C LYS A 51 -10.71 -7.42 4.46
N GLN A 52 -9.63 -8.13 4.74
CA GLN A 52 -9.68 -9.37 5.52
C GLN A 52 -10.06 -9.11 6.98
N LEU A 53 -9.53 -8.04 7.59
CA LEU A 53 -9.90 -7.64 8.95
C LEU A 53 -11.36 -7.15 9.02
N GLU A 54 -11.82 -6.38 8.03
CA GLU A 54 -13.21 -5.94 7.93
C GLU A 54 -14.17 -7.14 7.79
N GLN A 55 -13.82 -8.11 6.96
CA GLN A 55 -14.60 -9.33 6.80
C GLN A 55 -14.61 -10.17 8.08
N SER A 56 -13.47 -10.31 8.76
CA SER A 56 -13.39 -11.00 10.05
C SER A 56 -14.25 -10.31 11.12
N ASN A 57 -14.23 -8.98 11.18
CA ASN A 57 -15.09 -8.23 12.10
C ASN A 57 -16.58 -8.43 11.81
N LYS A 58 -16.94 -8.48 10.52
CA LYS A 58 -18.30 -8.76 10.10
C LYS A 58 -18.74 -10.16 10.54
N GLU A 59 -17.92 -11.18 10.29
CA GLU A 59 -18.20 -12.56 10.67
C GLU A 59 -18.35 -12.73 12.19
N MET A 60 -17.47 -12.10 12.98
CA MET A 60 -17.60 -12.10 14.45
C MET A 60 -18.88 -11.39 14.92
N THR A 61 -19.25 -10.28 14.28
CA THR A 61 -20.49 -9.56 14.61
C THR A 61 -21.73 -10.39 14.27
N GLU A 62 -21.74 -11.06 13.11
CA GLU A 62 -22.82 -11.97 12.70
C GLU A 62 -22.94 -13.16 13.64
N PHE A 63 -21.81 -13.74 14.07
CA PHE A 63 -21.79 -14.82 15.06
C PHE A 63 -22.43 -14.39 16.39
N ILE A 64 -22.04 -13.23 16.93
CA ILE A 64 -22.62 -12.68 18.16
C ILE A 64 -24.16 -12.52 18.02
N GLN A 65 -24.62 -12.01 16.88
CA GLN A 65 -26.06 -11.82 16.64
C GLN A 65 -26.81 -13.15 16.56
N LEU A 66 -26.23 -14.15 15.90
CA LEU A 66 -26.82 -15.49 15.82
C LEU A 66 -26.91 -16.15 17.18
N GLU A 67 -25.85 -16.07 18.00
CA GLU A 67 -25.83 -16.62 19.35
C GLU A 67 -26.90 -15.96 20.24
N GLN A 68 -27.03 -14.64 20.19
CA GLN A 68 -28.08 -13.92 20.93
C GLN A 68 -29.49 -14.29 20.46
N GLN A 69 -29.68 -14.50 19.16
CA GLN A 69 -30.95 -14.93 18.60
C GLN A 69 -31.31 -16.35 19.05
N GLU A 70 -30.36 -17.29 19.05
CA GLU A 70 -30.57 -18.67 19.51
C GLU A 70 -30.92 -18.72 21.01
N GLN A 71 -30.26 -17.90 21.83
CA GLN A 71 -30.60 -17.77 23.25
C GLN A 71 -32.02 -17.26 23.46
N LYS A 72 -32.43 -16.26 22.68
CA LYS A 72 -33.79 -15.71 22.74
C LYS A 72 -34.83 -16.77 22.34
N GLU A 73 -34.61 -17.50 21.25
CA GLU A 73 -35.50 -18.56 20.80
C GLU A 73 -35.62 -19.69 21.83
N THR A 74 -34.49 -20.09 22.43
CA THR A 74 -34.46 -21.09 23.50
C THR A 74 -35.28 -20.64 24.70
N TYR A 75 -35.16 -19.37 25.09
CA TYR A 75 -35.94 -18.81 26.18
C TYR A 75 -37.44 -18.76 25.86
N GLU A 76 -37.82 -18.33 24.66
CA GLU A 76 -39.23 -18.29 24.22
C GLU A 76 -39.86 -19.69 24.25
N GLN A 77 -39.10 -20.71 23.85
CA GLN A 77 -39.54 -22.10 23.92
C GLN A 77 -39.70 -22.59 25.37
N GLN A 78 -38.75 -22.26 26.26
CA GLN A 78 -38.86 -22.60 27.68
C GLN A 78 -40.05 -21.93 28.36
N GLN A 79 -40.36 -20.67 28.03
CA GLN A 79 -41.54 -19.98 28.54
C GLN A 79 -42.83 -20.69 28.11
N HIS A 80 -42.91 -21.07 26.83
CA HIS A 80 -44.08 -21.76 26.29
C HIS A 80 -44.32 -23.12 26.99
N ASP A 81 -43.25 -23.88 27.26
CA ASP A 81 -43.35 -25.19 27.90
C ASP A 81 -43.61 -25.11 29.42
N SER A 82 -43.20 -24.02 30.07
CA SER A 82 -43.30 -23.88 31.53
C SER A 82 -44.66 -23.34 32.01
N GLY A 83 -45.49 -22.81 31.12
CA GLY A 83 -46.85 -22.32 31.44
C GLY A 83 -46.91 -21.16 32.46
N GLY A 84 -45.77 -20.56 32.80
CA GLY A 84 -45.62 -19.47 33.75
C GLY A 84 -44.58 -18.44 33.28
N SER A 85 -44.56 -17.25 33.89
CA SER A 85 -43.63 -16.19 33.52
C SER A 85 -42.20 -16.51 33.98
N ILE A 86 -41.35 -16.96 33.07
CA ILE A 86 -39.89 -16.92 33.25
C ILE A 86 -39.46 -15.46 33.00
N GLU A 87 -38.34 -15.01 33.58
CA GLU A 87 -37.74 -13.69 33.30
C GLU A 87 -36.59 -13.86 32.30
N TYR A 88 -36.59 -13.09 31.22
CA TYR A 88 -35.53 -13.13 30.20
C TYR A 88 -34.39 -12.23 30.64
N THR A 89 -33.22 -12.83 30.86
CA THR A 89 -31.97 -12.07 30.98
C THR A 89 -31.11 -12.40 29.76
N PRO A 90 -30.97 -11.47 28.79
CA PRO A 90 -30.05 -11.70 27.67
C PRO A 90 -28.63 -11.84 28.20
N LEU A 91 -27.87 -12.84 27.73
CA LEU A 91 -26.44 -12.85 28.01
C LEU A 91 -25.74 -11.76 27.19
N ASP A 92 -24.78 -11.12 27.84
CA ASP A 92 -23.85 -10.25 27.15
C ASP A 92 -23.06 -11.05 26.09
N PRO A 93 -22.70 -10.41 24.96
CA PRO A 93 -21.83 -11.05 23.99
C PRO A 93 -20.49 -11.43 24.62
N ASP A 94 -19.88 -12.51 24.14
CA ASP A 94 -18.58 -12.95 24.63
C ASP A 94 -17.56 -11.78 24.56
N PRO A 95 -16.98 -11.38 25.70
CA PRO A 95 -16.03 -10.27 25.75
C PRO A 95 -14.82 -10.49 24.85
N ASP A 96 -14.43 -11.74 24.57
CA ASP A 96 -13.29 -12.03 23.70
C ASP A 96 -13.57 -11.65 22.24
N PHE A 97 -14.79 -11.87 21.75
CA PHE A 97 -15.18 -11.44 20.39
C PHE A 97 -15.27 -9.91 20.30
N VAL A 98 -15.82 -9.26 21.32
CA VAL A 98 -15.91 -7.80 21.37
C VAL A 98 -14.51 -7.18 21.36
N LEU A 99 -13.61 -7.68 22.21
CA LEU A 99 -12.22 -7.23 22.27
C LEU A 99 -11.50 -7.44 20.93
N ALA A 100 -11.65 -8.61 20.31
CA ALA A 100 -11.03 -8.90 19.02
C ALA A 100 -11.50 -7.93 17.91
N ILE A 101 -12.78 -7.58 17.88
CA ILE A 101 -13.32 -6.57 16.95
C ILE A 101 -12.68 -5.20 17.19
N GLU A 102 -12.52 -4.80 18.45
CA GLU A 102 -11.89 -3.52 18.81
C GLU A 102 -10.41 -3.48 18.45
N GLU A 103 -9.66 -4.53 18.75
CA GLU A 103 -8.25 -4.66 18.36
C GLU A 103 -8.09 -4.59 16.84
N ASN A 104 -8.93 -5.30 16.09
CA ASN A 104 -8.93 -5.25 14.64
C ASN A 104 -9.22 -3.85 14.10
N LYS A 105 -10.15 -3.09 14.71
CA LYS A 105 -10.41 -1.68 14.33
C LYS A 105 -9.17 -0.81 14.50
N VAL A 106 -8.40 -1.01 15.58
CA VAL A 106 -7.14 -0.28 15.80
C VAL A 106 -6.11 -0.64 14.73
N VAL A 107 -6.02 -1.92 14.35
CA VAL A 107 -5.11 -2.38 13.29
C VAL A 107 -5.52 -1.83 11.92
N ILE A 108 -6.82 -1.84 11.60
CA ILE A 108 -7.36 -1.25 10.37
C ILE A 108 -6.97 0.22 10.27
N ALA A 109 -7.19 1.01 11.33
CA ALA A 109 -6.85 2.44 11.34
C ALA A 109 -5.34 2.69 11.10
N LYS A 110 -4.47 1.81 11.62
CA LYS A 110 -3.02 1.88 11.35
C LYS A 110 -2.71 1.57 9.89
N TYR A 111 -3.32 0.54 9.31
CA TYR A 111 -3.14 0.17 7.91
C TYR A 111 -3.69 1.23 6.95
N GLU A 112 -4.84 1.83 7.24
CA GLU A 112 -5.40 2.94 6.46
C GLU A 112 -4.45 4.14 6.42
N LYS A 113 -3.87 4.50 7.57
CA LYS A 113 -2.86 5.56 7.64
C LYS A 113 -1.63 5.22 6.79
N ALA A 114 -1.12 3.98 6.90
CA ALA A 114 0.01 3.54 6.10
C ALA A 114 -0.31 3.54 4.58
N CYS A 115 -1.51 3.15 4.18
CA CYS A 115 -1.99 3.27 2.80
C CYS A 115 -2.00 4.72 2.30
N ALA A 116 -2.42 5.68 3.14
CA ALA A 116 -2.40 7.09 2.80
C ALA A 116 -0.97 7.61 2.56
N ASP A 117 -0.01 7.19 3.40
CA ASP A 117 1.38 7.59 3.26
C ASP A 117 2.07 6.92 2.05
N LEU A 118 1.76 5.65 1.77
CA LEU A 118 2.15 4.97 0.54
C LEU A 118 1.61 5.68 -0.70
N THR A 119 0.35 6.12 -0.68
CA THR A 119 -0.28 6.86 -1.78
C THR A 119 0.47 8.16 -2.07
N LYS A 120 0.86 8.92 -1.03
CA LYS A 120 1.67 10.14 -1.20
C LYS A 120 3.04 9.83 -1.78
N ALA A 121 3.70 8.75 -1.32
CA ALA A 121 5.00 8.34 -1.84
C ALA A 121 4.94 7.93 -3.32
N ILE A 122 3.91 7.17 -3.71
CA ILE A 122 3.63 6.78 -5.10
C ILE A 122 3.45 8.02 -5.98
N GLN A 123 2.63 8.99 -5.54
CA GLN A 123 2.41 10.23 -6.28
C GLN A 123 3.70 11.04 -6.44
N ARG A 124 4.50 11.16 -5.38
CA ARG A 124 5.81 11.83 -5.42
C ARG A 124 6.73 11.17 -6.45
N LYS A 125 6.87 9.84 -6.41
CA LYS A 125 7.75 9.12 -7.36
C LYS A 125 7.27 9.24 -8.81
N ARG A 126 5.96 9.12 -9.06
CA ARG A 126 5.37 9.29 -10.40
C ARG A 126 5.60 10.71 -10.94
N GLY A 127 5.43 11.73 -10.09
CA GLY A 127 5.72 13.12 -10.45
C GLY A 127 7.20 13.36 -10.76
N SER A 128 8.11 12.78 -9.96
CA SER A 128 9.55 12.86 -10.21
C SER A 128 9.99 12.13 -11.50
N THR A 129 9.36 11.00 -11.84
CA THR A 129 9.63 10.32 -13.11
C THR A 129 9.12 11.08 -14.33
N SER A 130 8.00 11.79 -14.21
CA SER A 130 7.46 12.64 -15.29
C SER A 130 8.37 13.84 -15.56
N ASN A 131 8.97 14.44 -14.53
CA ASN A 131 9.93 15.54 -14.71
C ASN A 131 11.27 15.07 -15.28
N LYS A 132 11.77 13.88 -14.89
CA LYS A 132 12.99 13.31 -15.49
C LYS A 132 12.86 12.95 -16.97
N LEU A 133 11.66 12.67 -17.47
CA LEU A 133 11.44 12.41 -18.90
C LEU A 133 11.49 13.70 -19.74
N GLY A 134 11.18 14.85 -19.14
CA GLY A 134 11.21 16.16 -19.82
C GLY A 134 12.60 16.78 -19.98
N GLU A 135 13.56 16.43 -19.12
CA GLU A 135 14.95 16.93 -19.18
C GLU A 135 15.87 16.10 -20.09
N SER A 136 15.42 14.96 -20.61
CA SER A 136 16.22 14.12 -21.53
C SER A 136 16.05 14.48 -23.01
N SER A 137 15.20 15.46 -23.36
CA SER A 137 14.81 15.73 -24.76
C SER A 137 15.22 17.13 -25.24
N GLY A 138 16.34 17.66 -24.72
CA GLY A 138 16.79 19.04 -24.97
C GLY A 138 18.28 19.17 -25.26
N GLN A 139 18.87 18.26 -26.05
CA GLN A 139 20.21 18.47 -26.62
C GLN A 139 20.39 17.67 -27.91
N GLU A 140 19.62 18.00 -28.94
CA GLU A 140 20.06 17.78 -30.31
C GLU A 140 20.00 19.11 -31.06
N GLU A 141 21.18 19.55 -31.46
CA GLU A 141 21.47 20.73 -32.27
C GLU A 141 20.61 20.79 -33.52
N SER A 142 20.23 22.01 -33.93
CA SER A 142 20.14 22.49 -35.33
C SER A 142 19.39 23.85 -35.37
N PRO A 143 19.39 24.61 -36.48
CA PRO A 143 20.47 25.04 -37.39
C PRO A 143 20.34 26.55 -37.79
N GLN A 144 21.01 27.00 -38.88
CA GLN A 144 20.81 28.25 -39.70
C GLN A 144 21.58 29.54 -39.28
N ASN A 145 22.12 30.41 -40.16
CA ASN A 145 22.15 30.50 -41.63
C ASN A 145 23.15 31.57 -42.16
N HIS A 146 23.63 31.34 -43.40
CA HIS A 146 23.91 32.28 -44.53
C HIS A 146 24.91 33.45 -44.46
N GLY A 147 25.91 33.39 -45.37
CA GLY A 147 26.04 34.36 -46.48
C GLY A 147 27.21 35.36 -46.46
N GLY A 148 28.12 35.24 -47.45
CA GLY A 148 29.10 36.28 -47.81
C GLY A 148 30.20 35.74 -48.73
N THR A 149 30.01 35.76 -50.05
CA THR A 149 30.67 36.67 -51.01
C THR A 149 32.06 36.20 -51.47
N ILE A 150 32.08 35.79 -52.73
CA ILE A 150 33.21 35.66 -53.67
C ILE A 150 34.11 36.91 -53.67
N GLU A 151 35.43 36.73 -53.59
CA GLU A 151 36.45 37.42 -54.41
C GLU A 151 37.84 36.84 -54.09
N GLY A 152 38.65 36.66 -55.13
CA GLY A 152 39.89 35.90 -55.06
C GLY A 152 41.11 36.71 -54.64
N GLU A 153 42.18 36.02 -54.25
CA GLU A 153 43.53 36.49 -54.50
C GLU A 153 44.49 35.30 -54.52
N THR A 154 45.25 35.25 -55.61
CA THR A 154 46.47 34.47 -55.81
C THR A 154 47.49 34.71 -54.71
N THR A 155 48.17 33.67 -54.22
CA THR A 155 49.64 33.71 -54.05
C THR A 155 50.19 32.29 -54.02
N GLN A 156 51.06 32.09 -55.00
CA GLN A 156 52.00 31.00 -55.22
C GLN A 156 53.22 31.26 -54.32
N ASP A 157 53.65 30.25 -53.57
CA ASP A 157 55.03 30.01 -53.09
C ASP A 157 54.94 28.76 -52.19
N GLY A 158 55.78 27.73 -52.23
CA GLY A 158 57.14 27.65 -52.74
C GLY A 158 57.89 26.69 -51.80
N VAL A 159 57.94 25.41 -52.19
CA VAL A 159 59.05 24.42 -52.12
C VAL A 159 59.92 24.23 -50.84
N PHE A 160 60.32 22.95 -50.68
CA PHE A 160 61.50 22.35 -50.00
C PHE A 160 61.33 22.03 -48.50
N LEU A 161 61.58 20.81 -48.00
CA LEU A 161 62.41 19.67 -48.45
C LEU A 161 61.67 18.33 -48.36
#